data_AF-A0A399PJR8-F1
#
_entry.id   AF-A0A399PJR8-F1
#
_cell.length_a   1.000
_cell.length_b   1.000
_cell.length_c   1.000
_cell.angle_alpha   90.00
_cell.angle_beta   90.00
_cell.angle_gamma   90.00
#
_symmetry.space_group_name_H-M   'P 1'
#
loop_
_entity.id
_entity.type
_entity.pdbx_description
1 polymer ?
#
loop_
_entity_poly.entity_id
_entity_poly.type
_entity_poly.pdbx_seq_one_letter_code
_entity_poly.pdbx_strand_id
1 'polypeptide(L)'
;MSTQNPFFSYCTTYPGGSPLNPGDTTSSTGVEFGGSGPAGAPFVITDNGTVVASGMFNPSSAFIQQLVNLAQGLHRFELRENASLNPTDVWLLTVGAAETLKIVSIKGLISGKEILDGDTTSETLFAMSGKARKNSTIYLRDGETRISGLIAVDGNDDWTYNTGTQAEGLRSYTIEGNYDSGPISAPQRTLKIATYEDFESTPETKLQTVGQFVYSNLFKITLRAVSANTSYIHIAKLFTYAHINGFSIYPYIGPVNSSIYTTYELELKTGTANRIKFWIAHANITNVNEHMYVYFINSSGGILNTLHYRYNSADLGKEIPFDSGLLGAIKTIRFSSTGQYVVDYFEIS
;
A
#
# COMPACT_ATOMS: atom_id res chain seq x y z
N MET A 1 -51.48 -39.15 -4.40
CA MET A 1 -50.28 -38.38 -3.96
C MET A 1 -50.68 -36.93 -3.93
N SER A 2 -50.49 -36.24 -2.80
CA SER A 2 -50.72 -34.80 -2.71
C SER A 2 -49.85 -34.10 -3.76
N THR A 3 -50.47 -33.41 -4.72
CA THR A 3 -49.78 -32.57 -5.71
C THR A 3 -49.43 -31.25 -5.04
N GLN A 4 -48.38 -31.25 -4.22
CA GLN A 4 -47.87 -30.03 -3.62
C GLN A 4 -47.27 -29.17 -4.74
N ASN A 5 -47.78 -27.97 -4.94
CA ASN A 5 -47.15 -27.02 -5.84
C ASN A 5 -45.77 -26.62 -5.28
N PRO A 6 -44.75 -26.48 -6.14
CA PRO A 6 -43.45 -25.93 -5.75
C PRO A 6 -43.55 -24.59 -5.01
N PHE A 7 -42.79 -24.41 -3.94
CA PHE A 7 -42.66 -23.12 -3.24
C PHE A 7 -41.24 -22.93 -2.68
N PHE A 8 -40.83 -21.68 -2.48
CA PHE A 8 -39.59 -21.35 -1.79
C PHE A 8 -39.77 -21.55 -0.29
N SER A 9 -38.84 -22.26 0.35
CA SER A 9 -38.84 -22.51 1.79
C SER A 9 -38.00 -21.49 2.56
N TYR A 10 -36.90 -20.99 1.98
CA TYR A 10 -36.08 -19.93 2.55
C TYR A 10 -35.23 -19.23 1.50
N CYS A 11 -34.69 -18.07 1.87
CA CYS A 11 -33.63 -17.36 1.16
C CYS A 11 -32.59 -16.87 2.17
N THR A 12 -31.31 -16.95 1.82
CA THR A 12 -30.20 -16.39 2.61
C THR A 12 -29.21 -15.64 1.73
N THR A 13 -28.38 -14.76 2.30
CA THR A 13 -27.22 -14.21 1.59
C THR A 13 -26.21 -15.32 1.25
N TYR A 14 -25.54 -15.20 0.11
CA TYR A 14 -24.52 -16.15 -0.30
C TYR A 14 -23.25 -15.47 -0.86
N PRO A 15 -22.06 -15.90 -0.41
CA PRO A 15 -21.82 -16.60 0.86
C PRO A 15 -22.37 -15.84 2.09
N GLY A 16 -22.31 -16.41 3.29
CA GLY A 16 -22.65 -15.70 4.53
C GLY A 16 -23.91 -16.17 5.25
N GLY A 17 -24.93 -16.67 4.54
CA GLY A 17 -26.05 -17.40 5.13
C GLY A 17 -26.98 -16.55 6.00
N SER A 18 -26.96 -15.22 5.88
CA SER A 18 -27.88 -14.37 6.65
C SER A 18 -29.31 -14.51 6.10
N PRO A 19 -30.33 -14.82 6.92
CA PRO A 19 -31.70 -14.96 6.45
C PRO A 19 -32.21 -13.70 5.77
N LEU A 20 -32.91 -13.89 4.65
CA LEU A 20 -33.62 -12.85 3.90
C LEU A 20 -35.09 -13.25 3.84
N ASN A 21 -36.01 -12.34 4.11
CA ASN A 21 -37.46 -12.51 3.95
C ASN A 21 -37.94 -11.90 2.63
N PRO A 22 -39.15 -12.25 2.16
CA PRO A 22 -39.73 -11.59 0.99
C PRO A 22 -39.91 -10.08 1.22
N GLY A 23 -39.35 -9.27 0.33
CA GLY A 23 -39.36 -7.80 0.38
C GLY A 23 -38.13 -7.17 1.05
N ASP A 24 -37.21 -7.98 1.61
CA ASP A 24 -36.00 -7.46 2.23
C ASP A 24 -35.07 -6.76 1.23
N THR A 25 -34.19 -5.91 1.75
CA THR A 25 -33.09 -5.30 1.01
C THR A 25 -31.76 -5.82 1.56
N THR A 26 -30.84 -6.21 0.68
CA THR A 26 -29.51 -6.69 1.05
C THR A 26 -28.42 -6.07 0.18
N SER A 27 -27.23 -5.86 0.70
CA SER A 27 -26.05 -5.48 -0.08
C SER A 27 -25.35 -6.69 -0.72
N SER A 28 -25.75 -7.92 -0.38
CA SER A 28 -25.24 -9.14 -0.99
C SER A 28 -25.63 -9.26 -2.45
N THR A 29 -24.65 -9.55 -3.31
CA THR A 29 -24.89 -9.84 -4.73
C THR A 29 -25.07 -11.34 -5.02
N GLY A 30 -25.08 -12.16 -3.96
CA GLY A 30 -25.43 -13.57 -4.05
C GLY A 30 -26.46 -13.98 -3.01
N VAL A 31 -27.28 -14.97 -3.36
CA VAL A 31 -28.29 -15.58 -2.49
C VAL A 31 -28.35 -17.08 -2.66
N GLU A 32 -28.84 -17.77 -1.63
CA GLU A 32 -29.16 -19.19 -1.66
C GLU A 32 -30.65 -19.38 -1.36
N PHE A 33 -31.36 -20.02 -2.29
CA PHE A 33 -32.74 -20.43 -2.12
C PHE A 33 -32.83 -21.90 -1.76
N GLY A 34 -33.59 -22.21 -0.72
CA GLY A 34 -34.14 -23.54 -0.52
C GLY A 34 -35.60 -23.56 -0.93
N GLY A 35 -36.06 -24.65 -1.54
CA GLY A 35 -37.47 -24.82 -1.90
C GLY A 35 -37.92 -26.26 -1.80
N SER A 36 -39.24 -26.46 -1.78
CA SER A 36 -39.88 -27.76 -1.66
C SER A 36 -40.92 -27.98 -2.76
N GLY A 37 -41.08 -29.22 -3.20
CA GLY A 37 -41.96 -29.60 -4.31
C GLY A 37 -41.89 -31.10 -4.60
N PRO A 38 -42.69 -31.62 -5.55
CA PRO A 38 -42.83 -33.07 -5.74
C PRO A 38 -41.49 -33.71 -6.14
N ALA A 39 -41.08 -34.77 -5.42
CA ALA A 39 -39.83 -35.47 -5.70
C ALA A 39 -39.72 -35.89 -7.18
N GLY A 40 -38.59 -35.56 -7.82
CA GLY A 40 -38.36 -35.85 -9.23
C GLY A 40 -39.16 -35.00 -10.22
N ALA A 41 -39.89 -33.96 -9.77
CA ALA A 41 -40.47 -32.96 -10.66
C ALA A 41 -39.45 -31.87 -11.03
N PRO A 42 -39.58 -31.23 -12.21
CA PRO A 42 -38.74 -30.10 -12.59
C PRO A 42 -39.12 -28.83 -11.84
N PHE A 43 -38.17 -27.92 -11.71
CA PHE A 43 -38.40 -26.54 -11.34
C PHE A 43 -37.59 -25.59 -12.22
N VAL A 44 -38.09 -24.37 -12.36
CA VAL A 44 -37.44 -23.23 -13.00
C VAL A 44 -37.56 -22.04 -12.06
N ILE A 45 -36.46 -21.31 -11.86
CA ILE A 45 -36.46 -20.01 -11.19
C ILE A 45 -36.23 -18.95 -12.26
N THR A 46 -37.17 -18.01 -12.38
CA THR A 46 -36.99 -16.81 -13.18
C THR A 46 -36.78 -15.58 -12.29
N ASP A 47 -35.90 -14.67 -12.69
CA ASP A 47 -35.75 -13.34 -12.10
C ASP A 47 -36.22 -12.29 -13.10
N ASN A 48 -37.25 -11.53 -12.74
CA ASN A 48 -37.86 -10.53 -13.62
C ASN A 48 -38.22 -11.09 -15.02
N GLY A 49 -38.69 -12.34 -15.05
CA GLY A 49 -39.08 -13.07 -16.27
C GLY A 49 -37.94 -13.78 -17.01
N THR A 50 -36.67 -13.57 -16.62
CA THR A 50 -35.52 -14.26 -17.22
C THR A 50 -35.18 -15.53 -16.43
N VAL A 51 -34.97 -16.66 -17.09
CA VAL A 51 -34.55 -17.90 -16.41
C VAL A 51 -33.14 -17.73 -15.84
N VAL A 52 -33.00 -17.89 -14.53
CA VAL A 52 -31.71 -17.80 -13.81
C VAL A 52 -31.24 -19.14 -13.26
N ALA A 53 -32.17 -20.08 -13.06
CA ALA A 53 -31.84 -21.46 -12.69
C ALA A 53 -32.95 -22.44 -13.10
N SER A 54 -32.59 -23.71 -13.22
CA SER A 54 -33.53 -24.81 -13.40
C SER A 54 -32.93 -26.10 -12.84
N GLY A 55 -33.78 -27.01 -12.39
CA GLY A 55 -33.32 -28.29 -11.85
C GLY A 55 -34.48 -29.24 -11.57
N MET A 56 -34.22 -30.22 -10.71
CA MET A 56 -35.19 -31.22 -10.26
C MET A 56 -35.24 -31.24 -8.74
N PHE A 57 -36.43 -31.44 -8.16
CA PHE A 57 -36.54 -31.74 -6.74
C PHE A 57 -35.89 -33.10 -6.43
N ASN A 58 -35.07 -33.15 -5.38
CA ASN A 58 -34.43 -34.38 -4.94
C ASN A 58 -35.44 -35.40 -4.38
N PRO A 59 -35.04 -36.66 -4.07
CA PRO A 59 -35.93 -37.66 -3.49
C PRO A 59 -36.58 -37.27 -2.15
N SER A 60 -35.98 -36.29 -1.43
CA SER A 60 -36.54 -35.69 -0.21
C SER A 60 -37.48 -34.53 -0.48
N SER A 61 -37.90 -34.31 -1.73
CA SER A 61 -38.84 -33.25 -2.15
C SER A 61 -38.31 -31.83 -1.95
N ALA A 62 -36.99 -31.63 -2.10
CA ALA A 62 -36.33 -30.33 -1.89
C ALA A 62 -35.30 -29.96 -2.97
N PHE A 63 -34.98 -28.67 -3.09
CA PHE A 63 -33.81 -28.17 -3.81
C PHE A 63 -33.03 -27.14 -2.98
N ILE A 64 -31.76 -26.95 -3.31
CA ILE A 64 -30.95 -25.79 -2.92
C ILE A 64 -30.36 -25.19 -4.20
N GLN A 65 -30.50 -23.87 -4.36
CA GLN A 65 -30.01 -23.16 -5.53
C GLN A 65 -29.32 -21.86 -5.14
N GLN A 66 -28.06 -21.71 -5.52
CA GLN A 66 -27.30 -20.48 -5.36
C GLN A 66 -27.40 -19.63 -6.62
N LEU A 67 -27.58 -18.33 -6.45
CA LEU A 67 -27.53 -17.32 -7.50
C LEU A 67 -26.48 -16.29 -7.09
N VAL A 68 -25.62 -15.90 -8.02
CA VAL A 68 -24.49 -14.98 -7.77
C VAL A 68 -24.45 -13.90 -8.84
N ASN A 69 -23.72 -12.82 -8.58
CA ASN A 69 -23.59 -11.66 -9.48
C ASN A 69 -24.95 -11.00 -9.80
N LEU A 70 -25.86 -10.98 -8.84
CA LEU A 70 -27.10 -10.24 -8.94
C LEU A 70 -26.80 -8.74 -9.10
N ALA A 71 -27.43 -8.12 -10.09
CA ALA A 71 -27.32 -6.69 -10.32
C ALA A 71 -27.98 -5.88 -9.20
N GLN A 72 -27.64 -4.61 -9.05
CA GLN A 72 -28.36 -3.73 -8.13
C GLN A 72 -29.79 -3.51 -8.61
N GLY A 73 -30.77 -3.56 -7.70
CA GLY A 73 -32.16 -3.26 -7.98
C GLY A 73 -33.15 -4.28 -7.42
N LEU A 74 -34.41 -4.14 -7.83
CA LEU A 74 -35.48 -5.06 -7.44
C LEU A 74 -35.40 -6.34 -8.27
N HIS A 75 -35.31 -7.47 -7.57
CA HIS A 75 -35.42 -8.81 -8.10
C HIS A 75 -36.78 -9.39 -7.75
N ARG A 76 -37.41 -9.99 -8.75
CA ARG A 76 -38.66 -10.75 -8.59
C ARG A 76 -38.39 -12.17 -9.01
N PHE A 77 -37.98 -12.98 -8.05
CA PHE A 77 -37.76 -14.40 -8.24
C PHE A 77 -39.09 -15.13 -8.24
N GLU A 78 -39.30 -15.97 -9.25
CA GLU A 78 -40.51 -16.74 -9.44
C GLU A 78 -40.15 -18.20 -9.58
N LEU A 79 -40.73 -19.04 -8.74
CA LEU A 79 -40.62 -20.48 -8.85
C LEU A 79 -41.73 -20.99 -9.77
N ARG A 80 -41.36 -21.83 -10.73
CA ARG A 80 -42.26 -22.41 -11.72
C ARG A 80 -41.96 -23.89 -11.88
N GLU A 81 -42.96 -24.69 -12.24
CA GLU A 81 -42.75 -26.08 -12.68
C GLU A 81 -42.05 -26.12 -14.06
N ASN A 82 -42.36 -25.14 -14.91
CA ASN A 82 -41.77 -24.94 -16.23
C ASN A 82 -41.79 -23.43 -16.56
N ALA A 83 -40.81 -22.94 -17.30
CA ALA A 83 -40.69 -21.54 -17.73
C ALA A 83 -41.95 -20.97 -18.41
N SER A 84 -42.74 -21.80 -19.10
CA SER A 84 -43.97 -21.37 -19.77
C SER A 84 -45.23 -21.33 -18.89
N LEU A 85 -45.16 -21.85 -17.66
CA LEU A 85 -46.30 -21.90 -16.73
C LEU A 85 -46.27 -20.71 -15.78
N ASN A 86 -47.44 -20.38 -15.20
CA ASN A 86 -47.54 -19.35 -14.16
C ASN A 86 -46.66 -19.70 -12.94
N PRO A 87 -46.12 -18.69 -12.23
CA PRO A 87 -45.38 -18.92 -11.00
C PRO A 87 -46.27 -19.59 -9.96
N THR A 88 -45.70 -20.57 -9.26
CA THR A 88 -46.33 -21.21 -8.10
C THR A 88 -46.01 -20.47 -6.81
N ASP A 89 -44.88 -19.76 -6.77
CA ASP A 89 -44.46 -18.91 -5.66
C ASP A 89 -43.54 -17.77 -6.14
N VAL A 90 -43.46 -16.70 -5.34
CA VAL A 90 -42.72 -15.47 -5.67
C VAL A 90 -41.92 -14.99 -4.47
N TRP A 91 -40.64 -14.73 -4.67
CA TRP A 91 -39.75 -14.08 -3.70
C TRP A 91 -39.29 -12.72 -4.21
N LEU A 92 -39.68 -11.65 -3.52
CA LEU A 92 -39.17 -10.31 -3.80
C LEU A 92 -37.91 -10.05 -2.98
N LEU A 93 -36.90 -9.47 -3.60
CA LEU A 93 -35.66 -9.05 -2.93
C LEU A 93 -35.12 -7.80 -3.61
N THR A 94 -34.62 -6.83 -2.85
CA THR A 94 -33.88 -5.71 -3.42
C THR A 94 -32.38 -5.87 -3.13
N VAL A 95 -31.55 -5.93 -4.18
CA VAL A 95 -30.11 -5.79 -4.04
C VAL A 95 -29.79 -4.30 -3.98
N GLY A 96 -29.37 -3.86 -2.81
CA GLY A 96 -28.99 -2.48 -2.49
C GLY A 96 -27.57 -2.12 -2.94
N ALA A 97 -27.12 -0.93 -2.54
CA ALA A 97 -25.75 -0.51 -2.81
C ALA A 97 -24.74 -1.35 -2.01
N ALA A 98 -23.54 -1.52 -2.58
CA ALA A 98 -22.45 -2.20 -1.90
C ALA A 98 -22.07 -1.48 -0.60
N GLU A 99 -21.79 -2.26 0.45
CA GLU A 99 -21.28 -1.71 1.69
C GLU A 99 -19.88 -1.13 1.53
N THR A 100 -19.63 -0.02 2.21
CA THR A 100 -18.34 0.65 2.15
C THR A 100 -17.44 0.18 3.28
N LEU A 101 -16.44 -0.63 2.93
CA LEU A 101 -15.35 -1.03 3.83
C LEU A 101 -14.18 -0.06 3.66
N LYS A 102 -13.47 0.26 4.74
CA LYS A 102 -12.32 1.17 4.70
C LYS A 102 -11.22 0.76 5.65
N ILE A 103 -9.98 0.90 5.21
CA ILE A 103 -8.80 1.01 6.08
C ILE A 103 -8.59 2.50 6.36
N VAL A 104 -8.82 2.92 7.60
CA VAL A 104 -8.73 4.31 8.02
C VAL A 104 -7.28 4.70 8.32
N SER A 105 -6.54 3.87 9.06
CA SER A 105 -5.18 4.19 9.50
C SER A 105 -4.27 2.98 9.41
N ILE A 106 -3.00 3.25 9.08
CA ILE A 106 -1.88 2.31 9.18
C ILE A 106 -0.78 3.05 9.92
N LYS A 107 -0.32 2.49 11.04
CA LYS A 107 0.77 3.04 11.85
C LYS A 107 1.87 2.02 12.03
N GLY A 108 3.11 2.48 12.24
CA GLY A 108 4.13 1.64 12.85
C GLY A 108 3.65 1.14 14.21
N LEU A 109 3.62 -0.18 14.42
CA LEU A 109 3.06 -0.78 15.63
C LEU A 109 3.81 -0.33 16.88
N ILE A 110 5.13 -0.16 16.77
CA ILE A 110 5.98 0.21 17.90
C ILE A 110 6.15 1.73 18.00
N SER A 111 6.37 2.42 16.87
CA SER A 111 6.58 3.87 16.88
C SER A 111 5.30 4.68 17.04
N GLY A 112 4.15 4.12 16.65
CA GLY A 112 2.88 4.84 16.56
C GLY A 112 2.82 5.89 15.44
N LYS A 113 3.85 5.99 14.59
CA LYS A 113 3.90 6.95 13.47
C LYS A 113 2.91 6.54 12.38
N GLU A 114 2.06 7.47 11.95
CA GLU A 114 1.15 7.27 10.81
C GLU A 114 1.94 7.08 9.51
N ILE A 115 1.47 6.16 8.68
CA ILE A 115 2.01 5.87 7.35
C ILE A 115 0.90 6.20 6.35
N LEU A 116 1.11 7.27 5.57
CA LEU A 116 0.12 7.72 4.61
C LEU A 116 0.11 6.79 3.39
N ASP A 117 -0.95 6.89 2.60
CA ASP A 117 -1.08 6.11 1.38
C ASP A 117 0.03 6.49 0.38
N GLY A 118 0.75 5.49 -0.11
CA GLY A 118 1.89 5.65 -1.02
C GLY A 118 3.24 5.90 -0.33
N ASP A 119 3.27 6.08 1.01
CA ASP A 119 4.51 6.38 1.72
C ASP A 119 5.50 5.21 1.73
N THR A 120 6.78 5.54 1.90
CA THR A 120 7.83 4.57 2.24
C THR A 120 8.11 4.59 3.73
N THR A 121 8.27 3.40 4.30
CA THR A 121 8.48 3.20 5.74
C THR A 121 9.54 2.14 6.01
N SER A 122 10.28 2.29 7.11
CA SER A 122 11.18 1.26 7.64
C SER A 122 10.48 0.36 8.67
N GLU A 123 9.22 0.66 8.98
CA GLU A 123 8.38 -0.14 9.88
C GLU A 123 8.03 -1.47 9.22
N THR A 124 8.21 -2.57 9.96
CA THR A 124 7.84 -3.93 9.50
C THR A 124 6.67 -4.52 10.27
N LEU A 125 6.15 -3.81 11.28
CA LEU A 125 5.00 -4.20 12.08
C LEU A 125 4.00 -3.06 12.06
N PHE A 126 2.73 -3.35 11.79
CA PHE A 126 1.71 -2.33 11.66
C PHE A 126 0.56 -2.49 12.64
N ALA A 127 0.07 -1.36 13.15
CA ALA A 127 -1.24 -1.24 13.76
C ALA A 127 -2.20 -0.63 12.73
N MET A 128 -3.23 -1.36 12.36
CA MET A 128 -4.23 -0.96 11.37
C MET A 128 -5.60 -0.79 12.04
N SER A 129 -6.38 0.16 11.55
CA SER A 129 -7.78 0.32 11.95
C SER A 129 -8.65 0.76 10.80
N GLY A 130 -9.96 0.53 10.93
CA GLY A 130 -10.88 0.89 9.87
C GLY A 130 -12.34 0.66 10.19
N LYS A 131 -13.15 0.67 9.12
CA LYS A 131 -14.60 0.52 9.15
C LYS A 131 -15.07 -0.68 8.32
N ALA A 132 -16.03 -1.43 8.86
CA ALA A 132 -16.72 -2.55 8.19
C ALA A 132 -18.07 -2.82 8.91
N ARG A 133 -18.89 -3.75 8.40
CA ARG A 133 -20.17 -4.12 9.03
C ARG A 133 -20.00 -4.52 10.50
N LYS A 134 -20.71 -3.87 11.43
CA LYS A 134 -20.71 -4.22 12.86
C LYS A 134 -21.01 -5.69 13.14
N ASN A 135 -20.46 -6.18 14.24
CA ASN A 135 -20.66 -7.55 14.75
C ASN A 135 -20.38 -8.63 13.68
N SER A 136 -19.45 -8.36 12.77
CA SER A 136 -19.05 -9.28 11.71
C SER A 136 -17.56 -9.59 11.80
N THR A 137 -17.04 -10.31 10.81
CA THR A 137 -15.61 -10.53 10.67
C THR A 137 -15.15 -10.15 9.27
N ILE A 138 -13.87 -9.80 9.14
CA ILE A 138 -13.22 -9.47 7.87
C ILE A 138 -11.88 -10.22 7.75
N TYR A 139 -11.38 -10.32 6.53
CA TYR A 139 -10.01 -10.71 6.21
C TYR A 139 -9.20 -9.48 5.82
N LEU A 140 -7.93 -9.42 6.22
CA LEU A 140 -6.95 -8.51 5.61
C LEU A 140 -6.36 -9.20 4.38
N ARG A 141 -6.13 -8.44 3.31
CA ARG A 141 -5.47 -8.90 2.08
C ARG A 141 -4.24 -8.05 1.81
N ASP A 142 -3.18 -8.67 1.32
CA ASP A 142 -2.03 -8.00 0.68
C ASP A 142 -1.98 -8.41 -0.80
N GLY A 143 -2.27 -7.46 -1.68
CA GLY A 143 -2.69 -7.71 -3.05
C GLY A 143 -3.91 -8.63 -3.08
N GLU A 144 -3.82 -9.70 -3.89
CA GLU A 144 -4.90 -10.68 -4.01
C GLU A 144 -4.92 -11.72 -2.88
N THR A 145 -3.90 -11.76 -2.01
CA THR A 145 -3.73 -12.83 -1.03
C THR A 145 -4.37 -12.46 0.30
N ARG A 146 -5.24 -13.32 0.83
CA ARG A 146 -5.73 -13.20 2.22
C ARG A 146 -4.60 -13.52 3.21
N ILE A 147 -4.40 -12.62 4.16
CA ILE A 147 -3.56 -12.87 5.33
C ILE A 147 -4.36 -13.76 6.30
N SER A 148 -3.69 -14.73 6.93
CA SER A 148 -4.32 -15.68 7.82
C SER A 148 -4.92 -15.00 9.06
N GLY A 149 -6.14 -15.38 9.41
CA GLY A 149 -6.85 -14.90 10.59
C GLY A 149 -8.09 -14.07 10.24
N LEU A 150 -9.06 -14.10 11.15
CA LEU A 150 -10.25 -13.24 11.08
C LEU A 150 -10.05 -12.03 11.98
N ILE A 151 -10.48 -10.87 11.49
CA ILE A 151 -10.50 -9.62 12.24
C ILE A 151 -11.94 -9.36 12.65
N ALA A 152 -12.20 -9.21 13.94
CA ALA A 152 -13.52 -8.88 14.44
C ALA A 152 -13.84 -7.40 14.21
N VAL A 153 -15.07 -7.13 13.80
CA VAL A 153 -15.65 -5.78 13.74
C VAL A 153 -16.58 -5.61 14.93
N ASP A 154 -16.39 -4.54 15.69
CA ASP A 154 -17.17 -4.27 16.90
C ASP A 154 -18.59 -3.77 16.60
N GLY A 155 -19.35 -3.45 17.65
CA GLY A 155 -20.72 -2.95 17.51
C GLY A 155 -20.85 -1.55 16.92
N ASN A 156 -19.75 -0.80 16.77
CA ASN A 156 -19.66 0.58 16.27
C ASN A 156 -19.09 0.65 14.84
N ASP A 157 -19.08 -0.48 14.14
CA ASP A 157 -18.51 -0.64 12.80
C ASP A 157 -16.98 -0.47 12.77
N ASP A 158 -16.29 -0.50 13.91
CA ASP A 158 -14.84 -0.34 14.02
C ASP A 158 -14.11 -1.68 14.09
N TRP A 159 -12.93 -1.72 13.49
CA TRP A 159 -12.00 -2.84 13.66
C TRP A 159 -10.58 -2.33 13.89
N THR A 160 -9.80 -3.16 14.57
CA THR A 160 -8.35 -2.96 14.75
C THR A 160 -7.61 -4.26 14.49
N TYR A 161 -6.39 -4.17 13.96
CA TYR A 161 -5.57 -5.33 13.66
C TYR A 161 -4.08 -4.98 13.75
N ASN A 162 -3.31 -5.83 14.43
CA ASN A 162 -1.86 -5.75 14.43
C ASN A 162 -1.29 -6.84 13.53
N THR A 163 -0.43 -6.46 12.59
CA THR A 163 0.19 -7.42 11.68
C THR A 163 1.32 -8.18 12.38
N GLY A 164 1.65 -9.36 11.86
CA GLY A 164 2.99 -9.93 12.01
C GLY A 164 4.03 -9.17 11.18
N THR A 165 5.29 -9.59 11.24
CA THR A 165 6.38 -8.99 10.45
C THR A 165 6.05 -9.04 8.96
N GLN A 166 6.02 -7.88 8.33
CA GLN A 166 5.84 -7.71 6.90
C GLN A 166 7.22 -7.69 6.22
N ALA A 167 7.34 -8.34 5.07
CA ALA A 167 8.59 -8.33 4.32
C ALA A 167 8.77 -7.00 3.58
N GLU A 168 10.01 -6.69 3.18
CA GLU A 168 10.30 -5.52 2.35
C GLU A 168 9.58 -5.56 0.99
N GLY A 169 9.44 -4.39 0.37
CA GLY A 169 8.79 -4.20 -0.92
C GLY A 169 7.47 -3.43 -0.86
N LEU A 170 6.84 -3.30 -2.02
CA LEU A 170 5.52 -2.67 -2.15
C LEU A 170 4.45 -3.58 -1.51
N ARG A 171 3.58 -2.97 -0.73
CA ARG A 171 2.42 -3.59 -0.07
C ARG A 171 1.15 -2.92 -0.54
N SER A 172 0.09 -3.71 -0.70
CA SER A 172 -1.21 -3.19 -1.10
C SER A 172 -2.32 -3.83 -0.29
N TYR A 173 -2.81 -3.11 0.71
CA TYR A 173 -3.78 -3.62 1.64
C TYR A 173 -5.21 -3.33 1.21
N THR A 174 -6.03 -4.37 1.22
CA THR A 174 -7.50 -4.28 1.21
C THR A 174 -8.07 -5.11 2.35
N ILE A 175 -9.32 -4.86 2.71
CA ILE A 175 -10.08 -5.74 3.60
C ILE A 175 -11.25 -6.36 2.83
N GLU A 176 -11.59 -7.58 3.19
CA GLU A 176 -12.68 -8.35 2.59
C GLU A 176 -13.66 -8.80 3.68
N GLY A 177 -14.95 -8.55 3.47
CA GLY A 177 -16.00 -9.03 4.36
C GLY A 177 -16.03 -10.55 4.43
N ASN A 178 -16.08 -11.13 5.64
CA ASN A 178 -16.43 -12.53 5.83
C ASN A 178 -17.94 -12.66 6.10
N TYR A 179 -18.71 -12.07 5.18
CA TYR A 179 -20.17 -12.02 5.17
C TYR A 179 -20.63 -11.70 3.75
N ASP A 180 -21.88 -12.05 3.44
CA ASP A 180 -22.49 -11.83 2.13
C ASP A 180 -21.57 -12.30 0.99
N SER A 181 -21.60 -11.63 -0.15
CA SER A 181 -20.74 -11.93 -1.29
C SER A 181 -19.26 -11.56 -1.12
N GLY A 182 -18.79 -11.28 0.10
CA GLY A 182 -17.41 -10.91 0.40
C GLY A 182 -17.00 -9.54 -0.18
N PRO A 183 -17.65 -8.43 0.25
CA PRO A 183 -17.31 -7.10 -0.26
C PRO A 183 -15.84 -6.74 0.04
N ILE A 184 -15.16 -6.12 -0.91
CA ILE A 184 -13.75 -5.70 -0.80
C ILE A 184 -13.67 -4.18 -0.71
N SER A 185 -12.84 -3.65 0.19
CA SER A 185 -12.60 -2.21 0.32
C SER A 185 -11.94 -1.61 -0.92
N ALA A 186 -12.37 -0.40 -1.30
CA ALA A 186 -11.72 0.40 -2.33
C ALA A 186 -11.66 1.90 -1.92
N PRO A 187 -10.61 2.65 -2.31
CA PRO A 187 -9.37 2.15 -2.95
C PRO A 187 -8.52 1.32 -1.97
N GLN A 188 -7.54 0.60 -2.51
CA GLN A 188 -6.52 -0.09 -1.71
C GLN A 188 -5.60 0.92 -1.00
N ARG A 189 -5.05 0.54 0.17
CA ARG A 189 -4.02 1.31 0.88
C ARG A 189 -2.65 0.75 0.53
N THR A 190 -1.82 1.57 -0.10
CA THR A 190 -0.48 1.20 -0.56
C THR A 190 0.60 1.80 0.33
N LEU A 191 1.72 1.08 0.48
CA LEU A 191 2.95 1.60 1.09
C LEU A 191 4.15 0.80 0.57
N LYS A 192 5.36 1.31 0.78
CA LYS A 192 6.61 0.59 0.51
C LYS A 192 7.36 0.36 1.80
N ILE A 193 7.72 -0.89 2.08
CA ILE A 193 8.62 -1.23 3.18
C ILE A 193 10.05 -1.27 2.63
N ALA A 194 10.91 -0.38 3.12
CA ALA A 194 12.32 -0.33 2.74
C ALA A 194 13.15 0.27 3.87
N THR A 195 14.42 -0.13 3.94
CA THR A 195 15.40 0.60 4.74
C THR A 195 15.72 1.92 4.03
N TYR A 196 15.48 3.06 4.68
CA TYR A 196 15.78 4.37 4.11
C TYR A 196 16.26 5.41 5.14
N GLU A 197 16.88 6.47 4.63
CA GLU A 197 17.26 7.67 5.38
C GLU A 197 16.76 8.92 4.64
N ASP A 198 15.94 9.71 5.32
CA ASP A 198 15.40 11.00 4.88
C ASP A 198 15.90 12.16 5.76
N PHE A 199 16.82 11.90 6.70
CA PHE A 199 17.39 12.84 7.65
C PHE A 199 16.39 13.59 8.54
N GLU A 200 15.09 13.26 8.54
CA GLU A 200 14.08 14.01 9.31
C GLU A 200 14.27 13.92 10.83
N SER A 201 14.91 12.85 11.30
CA SER A 201 15.30 12.70 12.71
C SER A 201 16.72 13.17 13.01
N THR A 202 17.46 13.66 12.00
CA THR A 202 18.84 14.15 12.18
C THR A 202 18.81 15.59 12.71
N PRO A 203 19.58 15.93 13.76
CA PRO A 203 19.64 17.30 14.26
C PRO A 203 20.18 18.28 13.21
N GLU A 204 19.61 19.49 13.17
CA GLU A 204 20.17 20.58 12.34
C GLU A 204 21.63 20.83 12.72
N THR A 205 22.54 20.63 11.77
CA THR A 205 23.98 20.63 12.06
C THR A 205 24.77 21.21 10.91
N LYS A 206 25.63 22.20 11.20
CA LYS A 206 26.67 22.71 10.29
C LYS A 206 28.02 22.06 10.61
N LEU A 207 28.60 21.37 9.64
CA LEU A 207 29.96 20.84 9.68
C LEU A 207 30.86 21.81 8.90
N GLN A 208 31.76 22.51 9.59
CA GLN A 208 32.62 23.57 9.03
C GLN A 208 34.11 23.20 9.07
N THR A 209 34.49 22.33 10.01
CA THR A 209 35.87 21.89 10.19
C THR A 209 36.04 20.48 9.67
N VAL A 210 37.06 20.26 8.83
CA VAL A 210 37.40 18.92 8.31
C VAL A 210 37.57 17.93 9.46
N GLY A 211 36.93 16.77 9.35
CA GLY A 211 36.87 15.74 10.38
C GLY A 211 35.66 15.83 11.30
N GLN A 212 34.91 16.94 11.32
CA GLN A 212 33.63 17.02 12.03
C GLN A 212 32.61 16.06 11.41
N PHE A 213 31.76 15.51 12.27
CA PHE A 213 30.72 14.58 11.86
C PHE A 213 29.42 14.75 12.65
N VAL A 214 28.34 14.22 12.10
CA VAL A 214 27.05 14.03 12.76
C VAL A 214 26.50 12.64 12.44
N TYR A 215 25.70 12.08 13.33
CA TYR A 215 24.99 10.82 13.08
C TYR A 215 23.56 11.09 12.63
N SER A 216 23.13 10.34 11.63
CA SER A 216 21.74 10.12 11.26
C SER A 216 21.29 8.73 11.74
N ASN A 217 20.12 8.26 11.30
CA ASN A 217 19.64 6.92 11.64
C ASN A 217 20.57 5.86 11.05
N LEU A 218 20.94 6.01 9.77
CA LEU A 218 21.72 5.03 9.02
C LEU A 218 23.19 5.39 8.85
N PHE A 219 23.53 6.68 8.81
CA PHE A 219 24.89 7.12 8.45
C PHE A 219 25.62 7.88 9.55
N LYS A 220 26.95 7.75 9.56
CA LYS A 220 27.88 8.76 10.06
C LYS A 220 28.27 9.67 8.90
N ILE A 221 27.89 10.95 8.99
CA ILE A 221 28.17 11.96 7.97
C ILE A 221 29.40 12.73 8.39
N THR A 222 30.49 12.69 7.61
CA THR A 222 31.76 13.34 7.95
C THR A 222 32.22 14.31 6.87
N LEU A 223 32.57 15.54 7.26
CA LEU A 223 33.23 16.49 6.37
C LEU A 223 34.69 16.07 6.14
N ARG A 224 35.09 15.90 4.89
CA ARG A 224 36.44 15.41 4.53
C ARG A 224 37.35 16.46 3.92
N ALA A 225 36.80 17.38 3.13
CA ALA A 225 37.58 18.47 2.57
C ALA A 225 36.69 19.65 2.17
N VAL A 226 37.24 20.86 2.24
CA VAL A 226 36.63 22.10 1.74
C VAL A 226 37.72 22.96 1.11
N SER A 227 37.38 23.71 0.06
CA SER A 227 38.31 24.63 -0.62
C SER A 227 38.40 26.01 0.02
N ALA A 228 37.44 26.40 0.87
CA ALA A 228 37.43 27.69 1.57
C ALA A 228 36.87 27.55 2.99
N ASN A 229 37.36 28.38 3.92
CA ASN A 229 36.94 28.42 5.33
C ASN A 229 35.45 28.80 5.53
N THR A 230 34.82 29.41 4.53
CA THR A 230 33.40 29.72 4.51
C THR A 230 32.52 28.57 4.02
N SER A 231 33.11 27.49 3.50
CA SER A 231 32.36 26.35 2.95
C SER A 231 32.05 25.34 4.06
N TYR A 232 30.90 24.69 3.95
CA TYR A 232 30.41 23.78 4.98
C TYR A 232 29.41 22.79 4.41
N ILE A 233 29.02 21.82 5.23
CA ILE A 233 27.85 20.99 4.98
C ILE A 233 26.83 21.27 6.06
N HIS A 234 25.58 21.45 5.66
CA HIS A 234 24.47 21.74 6.54
C HIS A 234 23.41 20.68 6.36
N ILE A 235 23.03 20.02 7.45
CA ILE A 235 21.84 19.20 7.51
C ILE A 235 20.73 20.14 7.95
N ALA A 236 19.84 20.54 7.04
CA ALA A 236 18.84 21.58 7.33
C ALA A 236 17.63 21.54 6.37
N LYS A 237 16.55 22.20 6.79
CA LYS A 237 15.31 22.40 6.01
C LYS A 237 15.42 23.60 5.09
N LEU A 238 16.11 23.45 3.97
CA LEU A 238 16.39 24.55 3.04
C LEU A 238 15.67 24.47 1.70
N PHE A 239 15.26 23.27 1.28
CA PHE A 239 14.71 23.01 -0.04
C PHE A 239 13.48 22.11 0.05
N THR A 240 12.58 22.23 -0.93
CA THR A 240 11.36 21.43 -1.03
C THR A 240 11.12 21.05 -2.48
N TYR A 241 11.29 19.76 -2.75
CA TYR A 241 11.02 19.06 -3.99
C TYR A 241 10.22 17.78 -3.64
N ALA A 242 10.17 16.79 -4.53
CA ALA A 242 9.37 15.58 -4.31
C ALA A 242 10.04 14.59 -3.35
N HIS A 243 11.30 14.22 -3.59
CA HIS A 243 12.11 13.35 -2.72
C HIS A 243 13.01 14.13 -1.77
N ILE A 244 13.43 15.34 -2.15
CA ILE A 244 14.21 16.25 -1.30
C ILE A 244 13.22 17.17 -0.59
N ASN A 245 12.79 16.78 0.61
CA ASN A 245 11.76 17.50 1.33
C ASN A 245 12.04 17.46 2.83
N GLY A 246 12.20 18.65 3.42
CA GLY A 246 12.57 18.77 4.83
C GLY A 246 14.08 18.77 5.02
N PHE A 247 14.58 18.03 6.00
CA PHE A 247 15.99 17.95 6.34
C PHE A 247 16.74 17.21 5.24
N SER A 248 17.72 17.88 4.64
CA SER A 248 18.55 17.29 3.60
C SER A 248 20.00 17.72 3.80
N ILE A 249 20.92 17.04 3.13
CA ILE A 249 22.34 17.41 3.15
C ILE A 249 22.58 18.49 2.10
N TYR A 250 22.92 19.69 2.56
CA TYR A 250 23.29 20.82 1.71
C TYR A 250 24.77 21.17 1.86
N PRO A 251 25.60 20.94 0.83
CA PRO A 251 26.95 21.49 0.78
C PRO A 251 26.88 22.95 0.34
N TYR A 252 27.22 23.87 1.24
CA TYR A 252 27.44 25.26 0.88
C TYR A 252 28.88 25.46 0.47
N ILE A 253 29.07 26.19 -0.63
CA ILE A 253 30.39 26.59 -1.06
C ILE A 253 30.47 28.09 -1.21
N GLY A 254 31.36 28.71 -0.43
CA GLY A 254 31.48 30.16 -0.40
C GLY A 254 32.06 30.73 -1.70
N PRO A 255 31.85 32.02 -1.98
CA PRO A 255 32.37 32.67 -3.17
C PRO A 255 33.90 32.75 -3.09
N VAL A 256 34.59 32.03 -3.97
CA VAL A 256 36.05 32.12 -4.15
C VAL A 256 36.42 32.03 -5.64
N ASN A 257 37.56 32.63 -5.98
CA ASN A 257 37.99 32.92 -7.35
C ASN A 257 38.75 31.76 -8.02
N SER A 258 38.71 30.53 -7.47
CA SER A 258 39.49 29.37 -7.93
C SER A 258 38.84 28.03 -7.54
N SER A 259 39.32 26.91 -8.12
CA SER A 259 38.80 25.53 -8.04
C SER A 259 38.08 25.18 -6.74
N ILE A 260 36.77 25.34 -6.78
CA ILE A 260 35.85 25.25 -5.67
C ILE A 260 35.50 23.78 -5.42
N TYR A 261 35.61 23.26 -4.19
CA TYR A 261 35.13 21.92 -3.89
C TYR A 261 34.75 21.67 -2.42
N THR A 262 33.82 20.74 -2.24
CA THR A 262 33.47 20.10 -0.96
C THR A 262 33.61 18.60 -1.12
N THR A 263 34.08 17.92 -0.08
CA THR A 263 34.08 16.46 -0.03
C THR A 263 33.58 15.98 1.33
N TYR A 264 32.68 15.02 1.31
CA TYR A 264 32.11 14.40 2.50
C TYR A 264 31.78 12.94 2.29
N GLU A 265 31.62 12.24 3.40
CA GLU A 265 31.35 10.82 3.42
C GLU A 265 30.13 10.50 4.27
N LEU A 266 29.31 9.59 3.77
CA LEU A 266 28.23 8.91 4.49
C LEU A 266 28.68 7.47 4.68
N GLU A 267 29.07 7.12 5.90
CA GLU A 267 29.44 5.75 6.27
C GLU A 267 28.27 5.06 6.97
N LEU A 268 27.84 3.89 6.49
CA LEU A 268 26.80 3.11 7.14
C LEU A 268 27.22 2.76 8.57
N LYS A 269 26.37 3.04 9.55
CA LYS A 269 26.66 2.73 10.97
C LYS A 269 26.81 1.24 11.22
N THR A 270 26.09 0.41 10.47
CA THR A 270 26.09 -1.05 10.59
C THR A 270 26.18 -1.70 9.22
N GLY A 271 26.82 -2.87 9.15
CA GLY A 271 26.88 -3.69 7.93
C GLY A 271 27.42 -2.97 6.68
N THR A 272 26.93 -3.45 5.54
CA THR A 272 27.14 -2.94 4.18
C THR A 272 25.84 -3.06 3.39
N ALA A 273 25.67 -2.24 2.35
CA ALA A 273 24.54 -2.31 1.43
C ALA A 273 24.91 -3.00 0.11
N ASN A 274 23.94 -3.68 -0.49
CA ASN A 274 24.05 -4.24 -1.84
C ASN A 274 23.81 -3.18 -2.91
N ARG A 275 22.88 -2.25 -2.67
CA ARG A 275 22.56 -1.14 -3.58
C ARG A 275 22.05 0.06 -2.78
N ILE A 276 22.43 1.25 -3.21
CA ILE A 276 21.97 2.51 -2.63
C ILE A 276 21.42 3.39 -3.75
N LYS A 277 20.19 3.89 -3.56
CA LYS A 277 19.59 4.93 -4.40
C LYS A 277 19.39 6.18 -3.58
N PHE A 278 19.50 7.34 -4.20
CA PHE A 278 19.24 8.63 -3.55
C PHE A 278 18.95 9.70 -4.59
N TRP A 279 18.47 10.86 -4.17
CA TRP A 279 18.16 11.96 -5.07
C TRP A 279 19.05 13.14 -4.80
N ILE A 280 19.41 13.84 -5.88
CA ILE A 280 20.06 15.15 -5.80
C ILE A 280 19.21 16.22 -6.47
N ALA A 281 19.34 17.45 -5.99
CA ALA A 281 18.85 18.63 -6.69
C ALA A 281 19.91 19.72 -6.64
N HIS A 282 19.90 20.57 -7.66
CA HIS A 282 20.79 21.71 -7.72
C HIS A 282 20.29 22.81 -6.77
N ALA A 283 21.17 23.36 -5.93
CA ALA A 283 20.84 24.40 -4.96
C ALA A 283 21.07 25.82 -5.50
N ASN A 284 22.33 26.14 -5.81
CA ASN A 284 22.77 27.47 -6.23
C ASN A 284 23.80 27.35 -7.35
N ILE A 285 23.71 28.22 -8.37
CA ILE A 285 24.69 28.31 -9.45
C ILE A 285 25.85 29.17 -8.97
N THR A 286 27.03 28.57 -8.79
CA THR A 286 28.28 29.30 -8.55
C THR A 286 29.22 29.27 -9.75
N ASN A 287 29.05 28.31 -10.67
CA ASN A 287 29.80 28.21 -11.93
C ASN A 287 29.03 27.42 -13.02
N VAL A 288 29.33 27.63 -14.30
CA VAL A 288 28.76 26.88 -15.43
C VAL A 288 29.38 25.49 -15.64
N ASN A 289 30.49 25.17 -14.97
CA ASN A 289 31.20 23.87 -15.05
C ASN A 289 31.23 23.13 -13.70
N GLU A 290 30.06 22.97 -13.09
CA GLU A 290 29.92 22.22 -11.84
C GLU A 290 29.86 20.71 -12.10
N HIS A 291 30.51 19.95 -11.22
CA HIS A 291 30.57 18.49 -11.28
C HIS A 291 30.38 17.90 -9.90
N MET A 292 29.81 16.70 -9.84
CA MET A 292 29.79 15.88 -8.65
C MET A 292 30.25 14.47 -8.98
N TYR A 293 31.19 13.95 -8.21
CA TYR A 293 31.59 12.57 -8.22
C TYR A 293 31.06 11.89 -6.97
N VAL A 294 30.44 10.73 -7.16
CA VAL A 294 29.91 9.89 -6.08
C VAL A 294 30.65 8.57 -6.12
N TYR A 295 31.44 8.30 -5.09
CA TYR A 295 32.20 7.06 -4.97
C TYR A 295 31.49 6.13 -3.99
N PHE A 296 31.23 4.90 -4.41
CA PHE A 296 30.75 3.83 -3.55
C PHE A 296 31.94 2.98 -3.12
N ILE A 297 32.19 2.90 -1.83
CA ILE A 297 33.43 2.41 -1.25
C ILE A 297 33.11 1.25 -0.30
N ASN A 298 33.88 0.17 -0.37
CA ASN A 298 33.73 -0.98 0.53
C ASN A 298 34.43 -0.77 1.88
N SER A 299 34.28 -1.73 2.80
CA SER A 299 34.87 -1.65 4.14
C SER A 299 36.40 -1.61 4.18
N SER A 300 37.10 -2.02 3.12
CA SER A 300 38.57 -1.92 3.03
C SER A 300 39.05 -0.62 2.38
N GLY A 301 38.13 0.29 2.01
CA GLY A 301 38.46 1.55 1.34
C GLY A 301 38.57 1.44 -0.19
N GLY A 302 38.30 0.27 -0.77
CA GLY A 302 38.27 0.05 -2.21
C GLY A 302 37.02 0.66 -2.86
N ILE A 303 37.20 1.37 -3.97
CA ILE A 303 36.09 1.92 -4.76
C ILE A 303 35.44 0.79 -5.55
N LEU A 304 34.14 0.56 -5.30
CA LEU A 304 33.30 -0.40 -6.00
C LEU A 304 32.73 0.17 -7.29
N ASN A 305 32.32 1.45 -7.25
CA ASN A 305 31.78 2.16 -8.41
C ASN A 305 31.97 3.67 -8.21
N THR A 306 32.01 4.41 -9.32
CA THR A 306 32.00 5.88 -9.33
C THR A 306 30.93 6.36 -10.30
N LEU A 307 30.01 7.18 -9.80
CA LEU A 307 29.08 7.93 -10.65
C LEU A 307 29.57 9.36 -10.80
N HIS A 308 29.31 9.93 -11.96
CA HIS A 308 29.67 11.30 -12.29
C HIS A 308 28.44 12.05 -12.77
N TYR A 309 28.20 13.20 -12.16
CA TYR A 309 27.24 14.18 -12.60
C TYR A 309 27.96 15.42 -13.12
N ARG A 310 27.53 15.92 -14.26
CA ARG A 310 27.89 17.25 -14.74
C ARG A 310 26.63 18.08 -14.80
N TYR A 311 26.67 19.28 -14.22
CA TYR A 311 25.55 20.20 -14.27
C TYR A 311 25.12 20.48 -15.71
N ASN A 312 23.81 20.47 -15.92
CA ASN A 312 23.15 20.91 -17.14
C ASN A 312 22.04 21.90 -16.74
N SER A 313 21.99 23.04 -17.42
CA SER A 313 20.96 24.06 -17.15
C SER A 313 19.53 23.57 -17.38
N ALA A 314 19.34 22.52 -18.18
CA ALA A 314 18.06 21.87 -18.37
C ALA A 314 17.55 21.14 -17.11
N ASP A 315 18.42 20.90 -16.11
CA ASP A 315 18.10 20.19 -14.87
C ASP A 315 17.80 21.14 -13.70
N LEU A 316 17.77 22.45 -13.96
CA LEU A 316 17.39 23.43 -12.94
C LEU A 316 15.97 23.17 -12.44
N GLY A 317 15.82 23.08 -11.11
CA GLY A 317 14.54 22.79 -10.47
C GLY A 317 14.08 21.33 -10.59
N LYS A 318 14.93 20.43 -11.09
CA LYS A 318 14.65 18.99 -11.16
C LYS A 318 15.42 18.22 -10.12
N GLU A 319 14.85 17.09 -9.71
CA GLU A 319 15.57 16.07 -8.97
C GLU A 319 16.14 15.03 -9.91
N ILE A 320 17.31 14.51 -9.54
CA ILE A 320 18.07 13.57 -10.36
C ILE A 320 18.32 12.33 -9.51
N PRO A 321 17.78 11.16 -9.90
CA PRO A 321 18.01 9.93 -9.17
C PRO A 321 19.44 9.43 -9.43
N PHE A 322 20.10 9.00 -8.36
CA PHE A 322 21.36 8.29 -8.36
C PHE A 322 21.11 6.85 -7.93
N ASP A 323 21.80 5.92 -8.58
CA ASP A 323 21.67 4.49 -8.31
C ASP A 323 23.03 3.84 -8.42
N SER A 324 23.53 3.28 -7.31
CA SER A 324 24.84 2.61 -7.29
C SER A 324 24.93 1.43 -8.26
N GLY A 325 23.80 0.86 -8.65
CA GLY A 325 23.71 -0.50 -9.18
C GLY A 325 23.94 -1.53 -8.07
N LEU A 326 23.89 -2.81 -8.44
CA LEU A 326 24.12 -3.92 -7.50
C LEU A 326 25.62 -4.12 -7.28
N LEU A 327 26.14 -3.69 -6.14
CA LEU A 327 27.58 -3.72 -5.79
C LEU A 327 27.91 -4.64 -4.60
N GLY A 328 26.93 -5.00 -3.76
CA GLY A 328 27.04 -6.07 -2.75
C GLY A 328 27.77 -5.74 -1.44
N ALA A 329 28.60 -4.69 -1.39
CA ALA A 329 29.49 -4.44 -0.25
C ALA A 329 29.74 -2.95 0.04
N ILE A 330 28.79 -2.07 -0.27
CA ILE A 330 28.92 -0.63 -0.07
C ILE A 330 28.95 -0.34 1.43
N LYS A 331 30.03 0.27 1.92
CA LYS A 331 30.18 0.72 3.31
C LYS A 331 30.05 2.24 3.42
N THR A 332 30.66 2.95 2.47
CA THR A 332 30.76 4.40 2.50
C THR A 332 30.41 4.97 1.13
N ILE A 333 29.67 6.07 1.12
CA ILE A 333 29.42 6.90 -0.05
C ILE A 333 30.23 8.18 0.13
N ARG A 334 31.16 8.47 -0.78
CA ARG A 334 31.90 9.73 -0.78
C ARG A 334 31.36 10.63 -1.88
N PHE A 335 30.97 11.84 -1.51
CA PHE A 335 30.59 12.90 -2.43
C PHE A 335 31.76 13.85 -2.57
N SER A 336 32.18 14.15 -3.80
CA SER A 336 33.16 15.19 -4.11
C SER A 336 32.58 16.09 -5.18
N SER A 337 32.31 17.34 -4.85
CA SER A 337 31.55 18.24 -5.70
C SER A 337 32.25 19.58 -5.84
N THR A 338 32.19 20.15 -7.04
CA THR A 338 32.53 21.55 -7.32
C THR A 338 31.31 22.47 -7.36
N GLY A 339 30.11 21.91 -7.25
CA GLY A 339 28.82 22.61 -7.19
C GLY A 339 28.06 22.35 -5.89
N GLN A 340 26.96 23.08 -5.70
CA GLN A 340 26.09 22.94 -4.53
C GLN A 340 24.89 22.05 -4.88
N TYR A 341 25.02 20.74 -4.62
CA TYR A 341 23.97 19.75 -4.83
C TYR A 341 23.41 19.30 -3.49
N VAL A 342 22.12 19.54 -3.28
CA VAL A 342 21.39 18.99 -2.14
C VAL A 342 21.23 17.49 -2.36
N VAL A 343 21.35 16.69 -1.30
CA VAL A 343 21.21 15.23 -1.37
C VAL A 343 20.26 14.75 -0.29
N ASP A 344 19.34 13.85 -0.66
CA ASP A 344 18.31 13.32 0.24
C ASP A 344 17.82 11.92 -0.18
N TYR A 345 16.97 11.34 0.67
CA TYR A 345 16.15 10.16 0.42
C TYR A 345 16.95 8.94 -0.03
N PHE A 346 17.81 8.45 0.85
CA PHE A 346 18.63 7.26 0.59
C PHE A 346 17.82 5.99 0.82
N GLU A 347 17.52 5.24 -0.23
CA GLU A 347 17.01 3.86 -0.13
C GLU A 347 18.16 2.86 -0.12
N ILE A 348 18.12 1.89 0.79
CA ILE A 348 19.19 0.92 1.03
C ILE A 348 18.64 -0.50 0.94
N SER A 349 19.33 -1.36 0.19
CA SER A 349 19.02 -2.80 0.02
C SER A 349 20.28 -3.65 -0.03
#